data_AF-A0A520D3J3-F1
#
_entry.id   AF-A0A520D3J3-F1
#
_cell.length_a   1.000
_cell.length_b   1.000
_cell.length_c   1.000
_cell.angle_alpha   90.00
_cell.angle_beta   90.00
_cell.angle_gamma   90.00
#
_symmetry.space_group_name_H-M   'P 1'
#
loop_
_entity.id
_entity.type
_entity.pdbx_description
1 polymer ?
#
loop_
_entity_poly.entity_id
_entity_poly.type
_entity_poly.pdbx_seq_one_letter_code
_entity_poly.pdbx_strand_id
1 'polypeptide(L)'
;MVKRSGVDMAAVPSRGQALPSPGLKEAPVLELMCSHFVLTLAAKQGPRFNVRRDLNGLLSLAGRHLVWPAQVLQRLREFLGRRCAGNEVWKGVEHFDGRTLLERHGVWRGPYEEGTLFFYLDEYAKDQPKDLLAVLSVTRDWLTNALRKQSTLVEKNIDALAGLLQLNKAERALLLYGTLARYQRDLRSLLVEFKVNNAPEAYAAIAEVAGVPASDVGEALRAGSRLERIGLIENLISEHNITDLADLMKVSEKLPPVLMREYRDQSELMAVFTRPSAKSTLTPEDFSFAAEDTHMLVTLLRAAVARKEPGVNVLLYGPPGTGKTELARVVAQAAGLDLFEVEYADRDGNSLSGRDRYRSLQIAQVFLKGSAQAALLFDEVEDVFPPISTEAAQFMARADQVPSPPSGSVSGKAWVNQIL
;
A
#
# COMPACT_ATOMS: atom_id res chain seq x y z
N MET A 1 12.72 -15.99 -15.76
CA MET A 1 13.99 -15.89 -15.01
C MET A 1 14.14 -14.46 -14.53
N VAL A 2 13.76 -14.19 -13.28
CA VAL A 2 13.83 -12.86 -12.68
C VAL A 2 15.31 -12.54 -12.42
N LYS A 3 15.85 -11.51 -13.09
CA LYS A 3 17.16 -10.96 -12.73
C LYS A 3 17.06 -10.43 -11.30
N ARG A 4 17.59 -11.19 -10.33
CA ARG A 4 17.82 -10.70 -8.97
C ARG A 4 18.82 -9.56 -9.08
N SER A 5 18.33 -8.33 -8.95
CA SER A 5 19.16 -7.13 -8.84
C SER A 5 19.86 -7.17 -7.47
N GLY A 6 20.96 -7.91 -7.40
CA GLY A 6 21.84 -7.93 -6.24
C GLY A 6 22.48 -6.56 -6.00
N VAL A 7 22.83 -6.28 -4.75
CA VAL A 7 23.46 -5.02 -4.35
C VAL A 7 24.83 -4.90 -5.02
N ASP A 8 24.98 -3.95 -5.94
CA ASP A 8 26.25 -3.71 -6.63
C ASP A 8 27.29 -3.10 -5.66
N MET A 9 28.29 -3.90 -5.31
CA MET A 9 29.14 -3.73 -4.12
C MET A 9 30.40 -2.88 -4.34
N ALA A 10 30.55 -2.22 -5.49
CA ALA A 10 31.85 -1.69 -5.90
C ALA A 10 32.28 -0.35 -5.28
N ALA A 11 31.44 0.36 -4.50
CA ALA A 11 31.88 1.66 -3.97
C ALA A 11 31.12 2.12 -2.72
N VAL A 12 31.55 1.68 -1.53
CA VAL A 12 31.89 2.59 -0.40
C VAL A 12 32.90 1.89 0.55
N PRO A 13 34.23 2.01 0.35
CA PRO A 13 35.19 1.86 1.42
C PRO A 13 35.63 3.25 1.92
N SER A 14 35.34 3.57 3.19
CA SER A 14 36.29 4.11 4.18
C SER A 14 35.62 4.96 5.27
N ARG A 15 35.40 4.36 6.45
CA ARG A 15 35.79 4.90 7.76
C ARG A 15 35.59 3.79 8.81
N GLY A 16 36.68 3.06 9.10
CA GLY A 16 36.69 1.86 9.95
C GLY A 16 36.12 0.65 9.23
N GLN A 17 36.88 -0.46 9.15
CA GLN A 17 36.46 -1.68 8.43
C GLN A 17 35.12 -2.21 8.99
N ALA A 18 34.00 -1.94 8.30
CA ALA A 18 32.71 -2.53 8.61
C ALA A 18 32.48 -3.70 7.64
N LEU A 19 32.10 -4.86 8.17
CA LEU A 19 31.96 -6.09 7.41
C LEU A 19 30.47 -6.49 7.33
N PRO A 20 29.89 -6.59 6.12
CA PRO A 20 28.50 -7.03 5.97
C PRO A 20 28.35 -8.53 6.26
N SER A 21 27.24 -8.92 6.89
CA SER A 21 26.85 -10.33 6.99
C SER A 21 26.71 -10.97 5.61
N PRO A 22 26.99 -12.28 5.45
CA PRO A 22 26.88 -12.97 4.17
C PRO A 22 25.50 -12.83 3.50
N GLY A 23 24.44 -12.89 4.30
CA GLY A 23 23.05 -12.77 3.82
C GLY A 23 22.68 -11.41 3.22
N LEU A 24 23.46 -10.35 3.49
CA LEU A 24 23.15 -9.00 3.02
C LEU A 24 23.30 -8.86 1.50
N LYS A 25 24.23 -9.59 0.88
CA LYS A 25 24.51 -9.50 -0.56
C LYS A 25 23.40 -10.08 -1.43
N GLU A 26 22.74 -11.12 -0.92
CA GLU A 26 21.72 -11.88 -1.64
C GLU A 26 20.29 -11.41 -1.33
N ALA A 27 20.14 -10.51 -0.35
CA ALA A 27 18.86 -10.02 0.12
C ALA A 27 18.11 -9.22 -0.96
N PRO A 28 16.84 -9.53 -1.23
CA PRO A 28 15.96 -8.70 -2.04
C PRO A 28 15.85 -7.28 -1.48
N VAL A 29 15.80 -6.28 -2.36
CA VAL A 29 15.72 -4.86 -1.98
C VAL A 29 14.54 -4.56 -1.05
N LEU A 30 13.38 -5.19 -1.27
CA LEU A 30 12.21 -5.00 -0.39
C LEU A 30 12.49 -5.43 1.05
N GLU A 31 13.28 -6.49 1.28
CA GLU A 31 13.64 -6.92 2.64
C GLU A 31 14.63 -5.95 3.29
N LEU A 32 15.53 -5.36 2.49
CA LEU A 32 16.45 -4.30 2.92
C LEU A 32 15.66 -3.04 3.32
N MET A 33 14.62 -2.68 2.58
CA MET A 33 13.72 -1.58 2.92
C MET A 33 12.96 -1.85 4.23
N CYS A 34 12.42 -3.06 4.43
CA CYS A 34 11.79 -3.45 5.70
C CYS A 34 12.77 -3.30 6.87
N SER A 35 14.02 -3.74 6.69
CA SER A 35 15.04 -3.67 7.73
C SER A 35 15.47 -2.24 8.02
N HIS A 36 15.64 -1.42 6.97
CA HIS A 36 15.93 0.00 7.10
C HIS A 36 14.83 0.74 7.85
N PHE A 37 13.57 0.46 7.52
CA PHE A 37 12.40 1.06 8.16
C PHE A 37 12.39 0.79 9.68
N VAL A 38 12.51 -0.47 10.10
CA VAL A 38 12.50 -0.80 11.53
C VAL A 38 13.75 -0.32 12.25
N LEU A 39 14.93 -0.43 11.65
CA LEU A 39 16.16 0.09 12.27
C LEU A 39 16.11 1.61 12.47
N THR A 40 15.45 2.33 11.56
CA THR A 40 15.23 3.77 11.70
C THR A 40 14.25 4.06 12.83
N LEU A 41 13.14 3.32 12.95
CA LEU A 41 12.21 3.44 14.08
C LEU A 41 12.88 3.11 15.42
N ALA A 42 13.66 2.04 15.49
CA ALA A 42 14.37 1.61 16.69
C ALA A 42 15.41 2.65 17.15
N ALA A 43 16.15 3.24 16.21
CA ALA A 43 17.11 4.30 16.52
C ALA A 43 16.44 5.54 17.13
N LYS A 44 15.17 5.80 16.82
CA LYS A 44 14.40 6.96 17.30
C LYS A 44 13.71 6.75 18.63
N GLN A 45 13.42 5.50 19.02
CA GLN A 45 12.95 5.20 20.37
C GLN A 45 13.95 5.67 21.46
N GLY A 46 15.23 5.81 21.12
CA GLY A 46 16.27 6.33 22.01
C GLY A 46 16.31 5.56 23.34
N PRO A 47 16.08 6.21 24.50
CA PRO A 47 16.12 5.54 25.80
C PRO A 47 15.00 4.52 26.03
N ARG A 48 13.92 4.52 25.22
CA ARG A 48 12.86 3.50 25.30
C ARG A 48 13.24 2.17 24.67
N PHE A 49 14.25 2.18 23.79
CA PHE A 49 14.77 0.98 23.15
C PHE A 49 15.66 0.22 24.13
N ASN A 50 15.26 -1.00 24.48
CA ASN A 50 16.03 -1.87 25.36
C ASN A 50 16.58 -3.03 24.55
N VAL A 51 17.89 -3.03 24.32
CA VAL A 51 18.58 -4.10 23.56
C VAL A 51 18.24 -5.50 24.09
N ARG A 52 18.12 -5.71 25.40
CA ARG A 52 17.84 -7.06 25.94
C ARG A 52 16.42 -7.52 25.63
N ARG A 53 15.46 -6.60 25.58
CA ARG A 53 14.05 -6.92 25.31
C ARG A 53 13.77 -6.99 23.81
N ASP A 54 14.28 -6.02 23.06
CA ASP A 54 13.82 -5.70 21.70
C ASP A 54 14.72 -6.29 20.60
N LEU A 55 15.95 -6.72 20.93
CA LEU A 55 16.92 -7.19 19.94
C LEU A 55 16.44 -8.43 19.19
N ASN A 56 15.89 -9.44 19.87
CA ASN A 56 15.47 -10.68 19.21
C ASN A 56 14.36 -10.42 18.18
N GLY A 57 13.44 -9.51 18.50
CA GLY A 57 12.43 -9.03 17.57
C GLY A 57 13.09 -8.42 16.34
N LEU A 58 14.01 -7.46 16.52
CA LEU A 58 14.72 -6.83 15.40
C LEU A 58 15.52 -7.83 14.56
N LEU A 59 16.20 -8.78 15.20
CA LEU A 59 17.04 -9.77 14.53
C LEU A 59 16.23 -10.71 13.64
N SER A 60 14.97 -11.00 13.99
CA SER A 60 14.08 -11.80 13.14
C SER A 60 13.98 -11.24 11.71
N LEU A 61 14.00 -9.91 11.58
CA LEU A 61 13.92 -9.20 10.31
C LEU A 61 15.30 -8.82 9.75
N ALA A 62 16.15 -8.23 10.59
CA ALA A 62 17.38 -7.55 10.19
C ALA A 62 18.65 -8.38 10.42
N GLY A 63 18.58 -9.56 11.06
CA GLY A 63 19.75 -10.37 11.43
C GLY A 63 20.64 -10.74 10.23
N ARG A 64 20.02 -11.11 9.11
CA ARG A 64 20.67 -11.35 7.82
C ARG A 64 21.32 -10.12 7.19
N HIS A 65 20.91 -8.92 7.61
CA HIS A 65 21.32 -7.65 7.02
C HIS A 65 22.31 -6.86 7.88
N LEU A 66 22.78 -7.42 9.00
CA LEU A 66 23.69 -6.70 9.89
C LEU A 66 25.02 -6.36 9.22
N VAL A 67 25.55 -5.19 9.57
CA VAL A 67 26.86 -4.71 9.19
C VAL A 67 27.69 -4.50 10.45
N TRP A 68 28.80 -5.23 10.54
CA TRP A 68 29.58 -5.37 11.77
C TRP A 68 30.79 -4.45 11.77
N PRO A 69 30.91 -3.49 12.70
CA PRO A 69 32.14 -2.75 12.90
C PRO A 69 33.27 -3.71 13.34
N ALA A 70 34.45 -3.63 12.72
CA ALA A 70 35.57 -4.53 13.02
C ALA A 70 35.92 -4.61 14.51
N GLN A 71 35.86 -3.47 15.23
CA GLN A 71 36.14 -3.41 16.66
C GLN A 71 35.09 -4.18 17.49
N VAL A 72 33.82 -4.10 17.12
CA VAL A 72 32.75 -4.86 17.77
C VAL A 72 32.92 -6.35 17.48
N LEU A 73 33.25 -6.70 16.24
CA LEU A 73 33.45 -8.09 15.83
C LEU A 73 34.66 -8.72 16.55
N GLN A 74 35.73 -7.96 16.77
CA GLN A 74 36.88 -8.40 17.57
C GLN A 74 36.48 -8.70 19.02
N ARG A 75 35.76 -7.79 19.68
CA ARG A 75 35.28 -7.99 21.06
C ARG A 75 34.31 -9.16 21.17
N LEU A 76 33.41 -9.31 20.20
CA LEU A 76 32.48 -10.44 20.12
C LEU A 76 33.22 -11.77 19.95
N ARG A 77 34.27 -11.81 19.12
CA ARG A 77 35.14 -12.99 18.95
C ARG A 77 35.82 -13.39 20.26
N GLU A 78 36.38 -12.42 21.00
CA GLU A 78 37.03 -12.65 22.30
C GLU A 78 36.02 -13.13 23.37
N PHE A 79 34.78 -12.66 23.32
CA PHE A 79 33.69 -13.17 24.15
C PHE A 79 33.34 -14.62 23.78
N LEU A 80 33.15 -14.91 22.49
CA LEU A 80 32.80 -16.24 21.99
C LEU A 80 33.90 -17.27 22.29
N GLY A 81 35.18 -16.90 22.18
CA GLY A 81 36.30 -17.78 22.52
C GLY A 81 36.26 -18.24 23.98
N ARG A 82 36.00 -17.31 24.91
CA ARG A 82 35.85 -17.63 26.34
C ARG A 82 34.57 -18.43 26.61
N ARG A 83 33.45 -18.02 26.00
CA ARG A 83 32.12 -18.58 26.28
C ARG A 83 31.92 -19.98 25.68
N CYS A 84 32.56 -20.26 24.55
CA CYS A 84 32.39 -21.48 23.77
C CYS A 84 33.63 -22.39 23.80
N ALA A 85 34.55 -22.22 24.77
CA ALA A 85 35.80 -22.96 24.87
C ALA A 85 35.62 -24.50 24.86
N GLY A 86 34.48 -24.99 25.35
CA GLY A 86 34.14 -26.42 25.35
C GLY A 86 33.28 -26.90 24.16
N ASN A 87 32.92 -26.03 23.22
CA ASN A 87 32.06 -26.38 22.09
C ASN A 87 32.90 -26.63 20.83
N GLU A 88 32.81 -27.84 20.28
CA GLU A 88 33.58 -28.24 19.09
C GLU A 88 33.32 -27.37 17.87
N VAL A 89 32.10 -26.84 17.72
CA VAL A 89 31.70 -25.97 16.60
C VAL A 89 32.48 -24.66 16.60
N TRP A 90 32.90 -24.19 17.77
CA TRP A 90 33.58 -22.90 17.97
C TRP A 90 35.10 -23.05 18.15
N LYS A 91 35.64 -24.24 17.89
CA LYS A 91 37.06 -24.53 18.08
C LYS A 91 37.93 -23.60 17.22
N GLY A 92 38.86 -22.90 17.89
CA GLY A 92 39.81 -22.00 17.23
C GLY A 92 39.26 -20.61 16.87
N VAL A 93 38.05 -20.26 17.32
CA VAL A 93 37.40 -18.97 17.02
C VAL A 93 38.27 -17.75 17.37
N GLU A 94 39.13 -17.84 18.39
CA GLU A 94 40.06 -16.78 18.81
C GLU A 94 41.04 -16.34 17.70
N HIS A 95 41.34 -17.25 16.77
CA HIS A 95 42.28 -17.02 15.67
C HIS A 95 41.60 -16.58 14.37
N PHE A 96 40.27 -16.61 14.30
CA PHE A 96 39.54 -16.23 13.09
C PHE A 96 39.64 -14.73 12.86
N ASP A 97 39.95 -14.30 11.64
CA ASP A 97 39.75 -12.91 11.26
C ASP A 97 38.24 -12.60 11.15
N GLY A 98 37.88 -11.32 11.07
CA GLY A 98 36.48 -10.91 11.04
C GLY A 98 35.68 -11.51 9.88
N ARG A 99 36.30 -11.70 8.71
CA ARG A 99 35.63 -12.31 7.56
C ARG A 99 35.38 -13.79 7.76
N THR A 100 36.39 -14.54 8.20
CA THR A 100 36.26 -15.98 8.48
C THR A 100 35.19 -16.23 9.55
N LEU A 101 35.12 -15.39 10.58
CA LEU A 101 34.08 -15.47 11.61
C LEU A 101 32.68 -15.31 11.02
N LEU A 102 32.46 -14.31 10.17
CA LEU A 102 31.16 -14.06 9.55
C LEU A 102 30.79 -15.12 8.50
N GLU A 103 31.75 -15.62 7.73
CA GLU A 103 31.52 -16.68 6.73
C GLU A 103 31.11 -18.00 7.38
N ARG A 104 31.71 -18.36 8.52
CA ARG A 104 31.42 -19.61 9.24
C ARG A 104 30.22 -19.51 10.18
N HIS A 105 30.11 -18.42 10.93
CA HIS A 105 29.15 -18.29 12.04
C HIS A 105 28.22 -17.06 11.93
N GLY A 106 28.38 -16.23 10.89
CA GLY A 106 27.58 -15.02 10.67
C GLY A 106 26.41 -15.20 9.70
N VAL A 107 26.11 -16.43 9.27
CA VAL A 107 24.91 -16.73 8.49
C VAL A 107 23.70 -16.77 9.42
N TRP A 108 22.69 -15.95 9.14
CA TRP A 108 21.45 -15.94 9.91
C TRP A 108 20.68 -17.26 9.69
N ARG A 109 20.51 -18.04 10.78
CA ARG A 109 19.71 -19.27 10.81
C ARG A 109 18.60 -19.23 11.87
N GLY A 110 18.30 -18.03 12.38
CA GLY A 110 17.44 -17.81 13.52
C GLY A 110 18.23 -17.59 14.82
N PRO A 111 17.53 -17.19 15.90
CA PRO A 111 18.17 -16.84 17.18
C PRO A 111 18.52 -18.06 18.04
N TYR A 112 18.11 -19.27 17.66
CA TYR A 112 18.25 -20.49 18.49
C TYR A 112 19.31 -21.48 17.96
N GLU A 113 20.03 -21.13 16.90
CA GLU A 113 21.04 -22.00 16.28
C GLU A 113 22.42 -21.79 16.96
N GLU A 114 22.82 -22.72 17.83
CA GLU A 114 24.07 -22.67 18.62
C GLU A 114 25.35 -22.54 17.78
N GLY A 115 25.30 -22.95 16.51
CA GLY A 115 26.42 -22.82 15.57
C GLY A 115 26.62 -21.41 15.02
N THR A 116 25.77 -20.45 15.39
CA THR A 116 25.82 -19.07 14.87
C THR A 116 26.09 -18.07 15.98
N LEU A 117 26.73 -16.95 15.62
CA LEU A 117 26.98 -15.88 16.59
C LEU A 117 25.69 -15.30 17.17
N PHE A 118 24.57 -15.41 16.44
CA PHE A 118 23.28 -14.84 16.80
C PHE A 118 22.70 -15.46 18.08
N PHE A 119 22.95 -16.75 18.31
CA PHE A 119 22.54 -17.45 19.53
C PHE A 119 23.11 -16.81 20.80
N TYR A 120 24.33 -16.30 20.72
CA TYR A 120 25.04 -15.73 21.86
C TYR A 120 24.85 -14.21 22.01
N LEU A 121 24.11 -13.56 21.10
CA LEU A 121 23.95 -12.10 21.14
C LEU A 121 23.11 -11.62 22.32
N ASP A 122 22.12 -12.38 22.80
CA ASP A 122 21.37 -12.01 24.01
C ASP A 122 22.28 -11.98 25.25
N GLU A 123 23.17 -12.96 25.37
CA GLU A 123 24.14 -13.01 26.45
C GLU A 123 25.16 -11.88 26.31
N TYR A 124 25.69 -11.65 25.11
CA TYR A 124 26.61 -10.54 24.83
C TYR A 124 25.97 -9.17 25.08
N ALA A 125 24.68 -9.01 24.78
CA ALA A 125 23.91 -7.79 25.05
C ALA A 125 23.84 -7.45 26.54
N LYS A 126 23.99 -8.44 27.44
CA LYS A 126 23.98 -8.20 28.88
C LYS A 126 25.22 -7.44 29.32
N ASP A 127 26.36 -7.77 28.74
CA ASP A 127 27.66 -7.20 29.11
C ASP A 127 28.01 -5.96 28.28
N GLN A 128 27.71 -5.98 26.98
CA GLN A 128 28.12 -4.96 26.01
C GLN A 128 26.94 -4.44 25.15
N PRO A 129 25.90 -3.83 25.74
CA PRO A 129 24.75 -3.34 24.97
C PRO A 129 25.11 -2.24 23.96
N LYS A 130 26.13 -1.44 24.25
CA LYS A 130 26.61 -0.35 23.36
C LYS A 130 27.14 -0.87 22.03
N ASP A 131 27.72 -2.06 22.03
CA ASP A 131 28.27 -2.68 20.82
C ASP A 131 27.17 -3.07 19.84
N LEU A 132 26.07 -3.62 20.34
CA LEU A 132 24.93 -3.98 19.52
C LEU A 132 24.21 -2.75 19.00
N LEU A 133 24.07 -1.70 19.81
CA LEU A 133 23.59 -0.40 19.32
C LEU A 133 24.47 0.16 18.20
N ALA A 134 25.79 0.02 18.29
CA ALA A 134 26.70 0.42 17.24
C ALA A 134 26.50 -0.41 15.95
N VAL A 135 26.31 -1.72 16.06
CA VAL A 135 25.98 -2.60 14.91
C VAL A 135 24.67 -2.16 14.25
N LEU A 136 23.60 -1.95 15.02
CA LEU A 136 22.31 -1.50 14.49
C LEU A 136 22.42 -0.12 13.81
N SER A 137 23.15 0.82 14.41
CA SER A 137 23.36 2.16 13.84
C SER A 137 24.16 2.10 12.54
N VAL A 138 25.27 1.37 12.50
CA VAL A 138 26.09 1.21 11.29
C VAL A 138 25.32 0.49 10.20
N THR A 139 24.51 -0.51 10.55
CA THR A 139 23.62 -1.20 9.61
C THR A 139 22.61 -0.24 9.01
N ARG A 140 21.95 0.59 9.82
CA ARG A 140 20.98 1.61 9.36
C ARG A 140 21.63 2.59 8.39
N ASP A 141 22.81 3.12 8.72
CA ASP A 141 23.52 4.08 7.87
C ASP A 141 23.99 3.44 6.56
N TRP A 142 24.45 2.19 6.61
CA TRP A 142 24.81 1.43 5.43
C TRP A 142 23.60 1.23 4.51
N LEU A 143 22.47 0.77 5.06
CA LEU A 143 21.24 0.57 4.30
C LEU A 143 20.70 1.88 3.71
N THR A 144 20.78 2.98 4.46
CA THR A 144 20.39 4.32 3.97
C THR A 144 21.16 4.69 2.71
N ASN A 145 22.47 4.42 2.67
CA ASN A 145 23.29 4.70 1.50
C ASN A 145 23.10 3.71 0.36
N ALA A 146 22.90 2.42 0.67
CA ALA A 146 22.67 1.38 -0.32
C ALA A 146 21.33 1.60 -1.05
N LEU A 147 20.26 1.90 -0.30
CA LEU A 147 18.92 2.09 -0.84
C LEU A 147 18.79 3.38 -1.65
N ARG A 148 19.56 4.44 -1.36
CA ARG A 148 19.54 5.70 -2.15
C ARG A 148 19.83 5.50 -3.64
N LYS A 149 20.59 4.47 -4.01
CA LYS A 149 20.95 4.18 -5.40
C LYS A 149 20.01 3.18 -6.06
N GLN A 150 19.05 2.65 -5.33
CA GLN A 150 18.14 1.63 -5.77
C GLN A 150 16.74 2.23 -5.91
N SER A 151 16.05 1.87 -6.99
CA SER A 151 14.64 2.22 -7.17
C SER A 151 13.91 0.92 -7.40
N THR A 152 13.03 0.58 -6.46
CA THR A 152 12.21 -0.62 -6.56
C THR A 152 11.04 -0.42 -7.51
N LEU A 153 10.51 -1.53 -8.03
CA LEU A 153 9.26 -1.52 -8.80
C LEU A 153 8.10 -0.93 -7.99
N VAL A 154 8.04 -1.25 -6.69
CA VAL A 154 7.02 -0.74 -5.76
C VAL A 154 7.10 0.77 -5.65
N GLU A 155 8.29 1.35 -5.45
CA GLU A 155 8.46 2.81 -5.40
C GLU A 155 8.07 3.48 -6.73
N LYS A 156 8.49 2.90 -7.87
CA LYS A 156 8.11 3.42 -9.19
C LYS A 156 6.60 3.43 -9.39
N ASN A 157 5.93 2.35 -8.99
CA ASN A 157 4.48 2.22 -9.11
C ASN A 157 3.75 3.17 -8.14
N ILE A 158 4.27 3.36 -6.92
CA ILE A 158 3.76 4.37 -5.99
C ILE A 158 3.94 5.77 -6.55
N ASP A 159 5.08 6.10 -7.16
CA ASP A 159 5.32 7.40 -7.76
C ASP A 159 4.43 7.66 -8.98
N ALA A 160 4.20 6.64 -9.82
CA ALA A 160 3.24 6.72 -10.92
C ALA A 160 1.81 6.94 -10.41
N LEU A 161 1.38 6.15 -9.42
CA LEU A 161 0.09 6.30 -8.75
C LEU A 161 -0.05 7.68 -8.11
N ALA A 162 1.02 8.17 -7.47
CA ALA A 162 1.04 9.47 -6.83
C ALA A 162 1.02 10.63 -7.82
N GLY A 163 1.59 10.48 -9.02
CA GLY A 163 1.44 11.46 -10.09
C GLY A 163 -0.01 11.55 -10.57
N LEU A 164 -0.64 10.39 -10.81
CA LEU A 164 -2.03 10.29 -11.29
C LEU A 164 -3.04 10.79 -10.24
N LEU A 165 -2.86 10.35 -9.00
CA LEU A 165 -3.72 10.71 -7.89
C LEU A 165 -3.25 11.97 -7.17
N GLN A 166 -2.24 12.69 -7.66
CA GLN A 166 -1.68 13.90 -7.02
C GLN A 166 -1.44 13.72 -5.51
N LEU A 167 -0.79 12.62 -5.13
CA LEU A 167 -0.50 12.30 -3.73
C LEU A 167 0.72 13.07 -3.23
N ASN A 168 0.63 13.56 -1.99
CA ASN A 168 1.71 14.24 -1.30
C ASN A 168 2.77 13.21 -0.82
N LYS A 169 3.88 13.71 -0.25
CA LYS A 169 4.98 12.85 0.21
C LYS A 169 4.59 11.94 1.39
N ALA A 170 3.73 12.41 2.29
CA ALA A 170 3.26 11.63 3.43
C ALA A 170 2.39 10.46 2.98
N GLU A 171 1.46 10.69 2.05
CA GLU A 171 0.61 9.68 1.44
C GLU A 171 1.44 8.60 0.74
N ARG A 172 2.46 8.99 -0.06
CA ARG A 172 3.40 8.04 -0.69
C ARG A 172 4.12 7.17 0.33
N ALA A 173 4.60 7.77 1.41
CA ALA A 173 5.30 7.06 2.47
C ALA A 173 4.38 6.06 3.19
N LEU A 174 3.13 6.45 3.46
CA LEU A 174 2.13 5.55 4.06
C LEU A 174 1.81 4.35 3.16
N LEU A 175 1.65 4.58 1.85
CA LEU A 175 1.46 3.49 0.90
C LEU A 175 2.68 2.56 0.85
N LEU A 176 3.89 3.12 0.88
CA LEU A 176 5.13 2.33 0.88
C LEU A 176 5.25 1.48 2.13
N TYR A 177 5.24 2.10 3.32
CA TYR A 177 5.43 1.39 4.58
C TYR A 177 4.28 0.43 4.89
N GLY A 178 3.05 0.79 4.55
CA GLY A 178 1.92 -0.12 4.69
C GLY A 178 1.99 -1.31 3.72
N THR A 179 2.50 -1.12 2.50
CA THR A 179 2.76 -2.23 1.56
C THR A 179 3.88 -3.13 2.06
N LEU A 180 4.97 -2.56 2.60
CA LEU A 180 6.06 -3.33 3.21
C LEU A 180 5.56 -4.14 4.43
N ALA A 181 4.73 -3.54 5.29
CA ALA A 181 4.16 -4.21 6.46
C ALA A 181 3.21 -5.35 6.08
N ARG A 182 2.55 -5.27 4.92
CA ARG A 182 1.76 -6.38 4.36
C ARG A 182 2.61 -7.45 3.69
N TYR A 183 3.70 -7.04 3.04
CA TYR A 183 4.63 -7.95 2.37
C TYR A 183 5.38 -8.85 3.35
N GLN A 184 5.90 -8.28 4.44
CA GLN A 184 6.70 -9.01 5.43
C GLN A 184 5.95 -9.15 6.76
N ARG A 185 5.54 -10.37 7.11
CA ARG A 185 4.79 -10.66 8.35
C ARG A 185 5.54 -10.21 9.60
N ASP A 186 6.86 -10.45 9.67
CA ASP A 186 7.68 -10.10 10.83
C ASP A 186 7.74 -8.58 11.05
N LEU A 187 7.68 -7.79 9.97
CA LEU A 187 7.64 -6.34 10.07
C LEU A 187 6.37 -5.90 10.80
N ARG A 188 5.20 -6.45 10.43
CA ARG A 188 3.95 -6.11 11.11
C ARG A 188 3.98 -6.50 12.59
N SER A 189 4.49 -7.69 12.92
CA SER A 189 4.65 -8.11 14.31
C SER A 189 5.53 -7.14 15.10
N LEU A 190 6.64 -6.66 14.50
CA LEU A 190 7.50 -5.68 15.15
C LEU A 190 6.77 -4.36 15.40
N LEU A 191 6.02 -3.85 14.41
CA LEU A 191 5.28 -2.59 14.58
C LEU A 191 4.24 -2.63 15.72
N VAL A 192 3.72 -3.81 16.07
CA VAL A 192 2.84 -4.00 17.24
C VAL A 192 3.60 -3.79 18.55
N GLU A 193 4.89 -4.11 18.59
CA GLU A 193 5.77 -3.89 19.76
C GLU A 193 6.14 -2.42 19.95
N PHE A 194 6.09 -1.60 18.89
CA PHE A 194 6.28 -0.15 18.95
C PHE A 194 5.04 0.53 19.55
N LYS A 195 4.91 0.47 20.88
CA LYS A 195 3.82 1.13 21.62
C LYS A 195 3.95 2.64 21.61
N VAL A 196 2.82 3.30 21.40
CA VAL A 196 2.66 4.76 21.40
C VAL A 196 1.59 5.14 22.43
N ASN A 197 1.75 6.30 23.05
CA ASN A 197 0.80 6.77 24.07
C ASN A 197 -0.40 7.50 23.45
N ASN A 198 -0.23 8.03 22.24
CA ASN A 198 -1.25 8.79 21.52
C ASN A 198 -0.97 8.79 20.00
N ALA A 199 -1.99 9.15 19.22
CA ALA A 199 -1.88 9.24 17.77
C ALA A 199 -0.82 10.22 17.25
N PRO A 200 -0.67 11.45 17.81
CA PRO A 200 0.40 12.37 17.40
C PRO A 200 1.81 11.80 17.51
N GLU A 201 2.10 11.03 18.57
CA GLU A 201 3.38 10.33 18.74
C GLU A 201 3.60 9.29 17.63
N ALA A 202 2.54 8.56 17.26
CA ALA A 202 2.54 7.60 16.17
C ALA A 202 2.81 8.29 14.81
N TYR A 203 2.13 9.41 14.55
CA TYR A 203 2.30 10.20 13.33
C TYR A 203 3.72 10.77 13.24
N ALA A 204 4.25 11.29 14.35
CA ALA A 204 5.62 11.82 14.41
C ALA A 204 6.66 10.74 14.08
N ALA A 205 6.50 9.52 14.60
CA ALA A 205 7.41 8.41 14.31
C ALA A 205 7.45 8.07 12.82
N ILE A 206 6.30 7.96 12.15
CA ILE A 206 6.24 7.69 10.71
C ILE A 206 6.74 8.87 9.89
N ALA A 207 6.34 10.09 10.27
CA ALA A 207 6.71 11.32 9.59
C ALA A 207 8.23 11.54 9.58
N GLU A 208 8.90 11.25 10.71
CA GLU A 208 10.34 11.37 10.82
C GLU A 208 11.08 10.37 9.93
N VAL A 209 10.61 9.11 9.86
CA VAL A 209 11.20 8.10 8.96
C VAL A 209 10.96 8.46 7.49
N ALA A 210 9.81 9.03 7.17
CA ALA A 210 9.48 9.52 5.83
C ALA A 210 10.15 10.85 5.46
N GLY A 211 10.67 11.60 6.44
CA GLY A 211 11.19 12.96 6.23
C GLY A 211 10.11 13.97 5.84
N VAL A 212 8.90 13.85 6.40
CA VAL A 212 7.75 14.72 6.13
C VAL A 212 7.21 15.34 7.42
N PRO A 213 6.35 16.38 7.35
CA PRO A 213 5.66 16.91 8.53
C PRO A 213 4.68 15.89 9.14
N ALA A 214 4.62 15.84 10.47
CA ALA A 214 3.68 14.96 11.18
C ALA A 214 2.21 15.34 10.95
N SER A 215 1.92 16.61 10.65
CA SER A 215 0.60 17.09 10.26
C SER A 215 0.08 16.39 9.00
N ASP A 216 0.95 16.22 8.01
CA ASP A 216 0.59 15.66 6.70
C ASP A 216 0.26 14.16 6.83
N VAL A 217 0.97 13.46 7.73
CA VAL A 217 0.67 12.06 8.08
C VAL A 217 -0.67 11.96 8.80
N GLY A 218 -0.93 12.84 9.77
CA GLY A 218 -2.21 12.87 10.48
C GLY A 218 -3.39 13.18 9.55
N GLU A 219 -3.24 14.11 8.62
CA GLU A 219 -4.27 14.43 7.62
C GLU A 219 -4.55 13.24 6.69
N ALA A 220 -3.50 12.56 6.24
CA ALA A 220 -3.62 11.37 5.39
C ALA A 220 -4.28 10.17 6.10
N LEU A 221 -4.17 10.08 7.43
CA LEU A 221 -4.75 9.01 8.25
C LEU A 221 -6.04 9.40 8.96
N ARG A 222 -6.57 10.59 8.70
CA ARG A 222 -7.86 11.03 9.27
C ARG A 222 -9.02 10.26 8.65
N ALA A 223 -10.05 9.97 9.43
CA ALA A 223 -11.31 9.44 8.91
C ALA A 223 -11.90 10.38 7.84
N GLY A 224 -12.26 9.83 6.69
CA GLY A 224 -12.71 10.57 5.51
C GLY A 224 -11.58 11.28 4.76
N SER A 225 -10.31 10.94 5.02
CA SER A 225 -9.16 11.41 4.24
C SER A 225 -9.26 10.97 2.78
N ARG A 226 -8.42 11.57 1.94
CA ARG A 226 -8.36 11.21 0.53
C ARG A 226 -8.06 9.73 0.33
N LEU A 227 -7.05 9.20 1.03
CA LEU A 227 -6.62 7.80 0.93
C LEU A 227 -7.71 6.80 1.34
N GLU A 228 -8.54 7.14 2.33
CA GLU A 228 -9.68 6.30 2.73
C GLU A 228 -10.82 6.34 1.71
N ARG A 229 -11.15 7.53 1.19
CA ARG A 229 -12.21 7.70 0.18
C ARG A 229 -11.92 6.86 -1.06
N ILE A 230 -10.70 7.00 -1.59
CA ILE A 230 -10.25 6.20 -2.73
C ILE A 230 -9.93 4.73 -2.36
N GLY A 231 -10.12 4.30 -1.11
CA GLY A 231 -9.95 2.89 -0.71
C GLY A 231 -8.52 2.36 -0.77
N LEU A 232 -7.49 3.21 -0.79
CA LEU A 232 -6.10 2.75 -0.68
C LEU A 232 -5.71 2.41 0.75
N ILE A 233 -6.37 3.03 1.72
CA ILE A 233 -6.32 2.72 3.15
C ILE A 233 -7.73 2.38 3.62
N GLU A 234 -7.86 1.39 4.50
CA GLU A 234 -9.14 0.89 4.96
C GLU A 234 -9.19 0.78 6.49
N ASN A 235 -10.37 0.86 7.08
CA ASN A 235 -10.59 0.60 8.52
C ASN A 235 -9.66 1.45 9.42
N LEU A 236 -9.57 2.74 9.14
CA LEU A 236 -8.83 3.69 9.96
C LEU A 236 -9.39 3.68 11.38
N ILE A 237 -8.49 3.49 12.34
CA ILE A 237 -8.82 3.46 13.76
C ILE A 237 -8.93 4.90 14.25
N SER A 238 -9.94 5.18 15.07
CA SER A 238 -10.07 6.49 15.72
C SER A 238 -8.82 6.86 16.49
N GLU A 239 -8.43 8.13 16.51
CA GLU A 239 -7.16 8.58 17.12
C GLU A 239 -6.97 8.15 18.58
N HIS A 240 -8.06 8.02 19.34
CA HIS A 240 -8.05 7.59 20.73
C HIS A 240 -7.80 6.08 20.93
N ASN A 241 -7.92 5.27 19.88
CA ASN A 241 -7.74 3.82 19.91
C ASN A 241 -6.41 3.36 19.31
N ILE A 242 -5.55 4.29 18.88
CA ILE A 242 -4.22 3.98 18.33
C ILE A 242 -3.28 3.67 19.50
N THR A 243 -2.75 2.44 19.53
CA THR A 243 -1.88 1.96 20.62
C THR A 243 -0.48 1.58 20.16
N ASP A 244 -0.30 1.31 18.87
CA ASP A 244 0.99 0.99 18.27
C ASP A 244 1.09 1.44 16.80
N LEU A 245 2.27 1.28 16.21
CA LEU A 245 2.50 1.70 14.82
C LEU A 245 1.84 0.77 13.79
N ALA A 246 1.50 -0.47 14.16
CA ALA A 246 0.81 -1.39 13.25
C ALA A 246 -0.63 -0.95 12.98
N ASP A 247 -1.24 -0.22 13.93
CA ASP A 247 -2.56 0.39 13.77
C ASP A 247 -2.61 1.41 12.62
N LEU A 248 -1.47 2.02 12.26
CA LEU A 248 -1.38 2.96 11.13
C LEU A 248 -1.23 2.24 9.77
N MET A 249 -0.80 0.98 9.76
CA MET A 249 -0.46 0.23 8.54
C MET A 249 -1.70 -0.48 7.96
N LYS A 250 -2.74 0.28 7.63
CA LYS A 250 -4.02 -0.25 7.13
C LYS A 250 -4.20 -0.08 5.61
N VAL A 251 -3.14 -0.31 4.84
CA VAL A 251 -3.22 -0.33 3.38
C VAL A 251 -4.18 -1.44 2.91
N SER A 252 -4.90 -1.20 1.81
CA SER A 252 -5.83 -2.17 1.22
C SER A 252 -5.13 -3.48 0.85
N GLU A 253 -5.84 -4.60 0.99
CA GLU A 253 -5.34 -5.94 0.65
C GLU A 253 -5.06 -6.08 -0.86
N LYS A 254 -5.78 -5.31 -1.67
CA LYS A 254 -5.72 -5.36 -3.12
C LYS A 254 -4.51 -4.60 -3.67
N LEU A 255 -3.84 -3.78 -2.87
CA LEU A 255 -2.79 -2.87 -3.33
C LEU A 255 -1.42 -3.55 -3.56
N PRO A 256 -0.90 -4.45 -2.70
CA PRO A 256 0.41 -5.06 -2.91
C PRO A 256 0.56 -5.79 -4.26
N PRO A 257 -0.39 -6.61 -4.74
CA PRO A 257 -0.30 -7.24 -6.06
C PRO A 257 -0.24 -6.24 -7.22
N VAL A 258 -0.88 -5.08 -7.07
CA VAL A 258 -0.84 -3.99 -8.05
C VAL A 258 0.53 -3.32 -8.03
N LEU A 259 1.02 -2.93 -6.85
CA LEU A 259 2.31 -2.24 -6.75
C LEU A 259 3.52 -3.13 -7.08
N MET A 260 3.38 -4.45 -7.04
CA MET A 260 4.44 -5.40 -7.38
C MET A 260 4.43 -5.87 -8.83
N ARG A 261 3.45 -5.44 -9.63
CA ARG A 261 3.35 -5.78 -11.05
C ARG A 261 4.18 -4.82 -11.91
N GLU A 262 4.76 -5.33 -13.00
CA GLU A 262 5.40 -4.50 -14.03
C GLU A 262 4.34 -3.92 -14.97
N TYR A 263 4.45 -2.61 -15.22
CA TYR A 263 3.60 -1.87 -16.14
C TYR A 263 4.46 -1.26 -17.24
N ARG A 264 3.97 -1.31 -18.48
CA ARG A 264 4.66 -0.68 -19.62
C ARG A 264 4.54 0.83 -19.58
N ASP A 265 3.39 1.34 -19.13
CA ASP A 265 3.06 2.75 -19.06
C ASP A 265 2.00 3.05 -17.98
N GLN A 266 1.70 4.33 -17.79
CA GLN A 266 0.68 4.79 -16.85
C GLN A 266 -0.73 4.31 -17.23
N SER A 267 -1.02 4.15 -18.52
CA SER A 267 -2.32 3.69 -18.99
C SER A 267 -2.60 2.25 -18.57
N GLU A 268 -1.59 1.38 -18.56
CA GLU A 268 -1.70 0.01 -18.05
C GLU A 268 -1.95 -0.01 -16.53
N LEU A 269 -1.32 0.89 -15.78
CA LEU A 269 -1.59 1.05 -14.34
C LEU A 269 -3.02 1.59 -14.11
N MET A 270 -3.48 2.55 -14.90
CA MET A 270 -4.86 3.04 -14.84
C MET A 270 -5.86 1.93 -15.16
N ALA A 271 -5.56 1.08 -16.15
CA ALA A 271 -6.40 -0.05 -16.55
C ALA A 271 -6.58 -1.11 -15.45
N VAL A 272 -5.81 -1.07 -14.37
CA VAL A 272 -6.03 -1.90 -13.18
C VAL A 272 -7.21 -1.41 -12.35
N PHE A 273 -7.46 -0.11 -12.36
CA PHE A 273 -8.51 0.54 -11.58
C PHE A 273 -9.70 0.97 -12.43
N THR A 274 -9.54 0.94 -13.76
CA THR A 274 -10.57 1.30 -14.75
C THR A 274 -10.63 0.23 -15.82
N ARG A 275 -11.82 -0.20 -16.25
CA ARG A 275 -11.95 -1.16 -17.35
C ARG A 275 -12.34 -0.41 -18.63
N PRO A 276 -11.51 -0.35 -19.68
CA PRO A 276 -11.96 0.17 -20.97
C PRO A 276 -13.17 -0.63 -21.45
N SER A 277 -14.24 0.06 -21.84
CA SER A 277 -15.43 -0.57 -22.38
C SER A 277 -15.12 -1.13 -23.78
N ALA A 278 -15.75 -2.25 -24.13
CA ALA A 278 -15.67 -2.76 -25.50
C ALA A 278 -16.35 -1.78 -26.46
N LYS A 279 -15.77 -1.58 -27.64
CA LYS A 279 -16.42 -0.79 -28.69
C LYS A 279 -17.68 -1.50 -29.14
N SER A 280 -18.76 -0.75 -29.32
CA SER A 280 -19.99 -1.29 -29.84
C SER A 280 -19.87 -1.51 -31.35
N THR A 281 -20.47 -2.59 -31.83
CA THR A 281 -20.71 -2.82 -33.26
C THR A 281 -21.98 -2.12 -33.76
N LEU A 282 -22.82 -1.65 -32.83
CA LEU A 282 -24.06 -0.95 -33.14
C LEU A 282 -23.79 0.54 -33.37
N THR A 283 -24.74 1.17 -34.05
CA THR A 283 -24.73 2.58 -34.44
C THR A 283 -25.91 3.32 -33.82
N PRO A 284 -25.90 4.66 -33.79
CA PRO A 284 -27.05 5.43 -33.32
C PRO A 284 -28.37 5.10 -34.06
N GLU A 285 -28.30 4.63 -35.31
CA GLU A 285 -29.47 4.27 -36.12
C GLU A 285 -30.18 3.00 -35.60
N ASP A 286 -29.44 2.09 -34.96
CA ASP A 286 -29.98 0.88 -34.35
C ASP A 286 -30.87 1.18 -33.13
N PHE A 287 -30.78 2.40 -32.58
CA PHE A 287 -31.58 2.91 -31.47
C PHE A 287 -32.68 3.87 -31.94
N SER A 288 -33.29 3.60 -33.11
CA SER A 288 -34.35 4.43 -33.70
C SER A 288 -35.51 4.78 -32.76
N PHE A 289 -35.87 3.89 -31.84
CA PHE A 289 -36.91 4.12 -30.82
C PHE A 289 -36.56 5.24 -29.82
N ALA A 290 -35.28 5.59 -29.70
CA ALA A 290 -34.74 6.65 -28.83
C ALA A 290 -33.89 7.64 -29.65
N ALA A 291 -34.24 7.87 -30.93
CA ALA A 291 -33.42 8.66 -31.84
C ALA A 291 -33.23 10.12 -31.38
N GLU A 292 -34.29 10.77 -30.89
CA GLU A 292 -34.21 12.14 -30.39
C GLU A 292 -33.30 12.25 -29.16
N ASP A 293 -33.46 11.34 -28.19
CA ASP A 293 -32.63 11.29 -26.98
C ASP A 293 -31.16 10.98 -27.31
N THR A 294 -30.92 10.04 -28.22
CA THR A 294 -29.57 9.67 -28.67
C THR A 294 -28.89 10.86 -29.35
N HIS A 295 -29.61 11.57 -30.23
CA HIS A 295 -29.08 12.76 -30.90
C HIS A 295 -28.77 13.90 -29.91
N MET A 296 -29.68 14.13 -28.94
CA MET A 296 -29.50 15.11 -27.88
C MET A 296 -28.28 14.78 -27.01
N LEU A 297 -28.13 13.52 -26.57
CA LEU A 297 -27.01 13.07 -25.75
C LEU A 297 -25.67 13.21 -26.48
N VAL A 298 -25.58 12.78 -27.74
CA VAL A 298 -24.34 12.92 -28.53
C VAL A 298 -23.97 14.39 -28.68
N THR A 299 -24.96 15.26 -28.93
CA THR A 299 -24.74 16.71 -29.07
C THR A 299 -24.30 17.34 -27.75
N LEU A 300 -24.95 16.99 -26.64
CA LEU A 300 -24.62 17.44 -25.30
C LEU A 300 -23.19 17.06 -24.93
N LEU A 301 -22.82 15.79 -25.11
CA LEU A 301 -21.50 15.28 -24.76
C LEU A 301 -20.40 15.93 -25.61
N ARG A 302 -20.62 16.07 -26.93
CA ARG A 302 -19.67 16.78 -27.80
C ARG A 302 -19.48 18.23 -27.38
N ALA A 303 -20.58 18.93 -27.08
CA ALA A 303 -20.52 20.32 -26.63
C ALA A 303 -19.82 20.45 -25.26
N ALA A 304 -20.09 19.54 -24.34
CA ALA A 304 -19.46 19.48 -23.02
C ALA A 304 -17.94 19.30 -23.13
N VAL A 305 -17.48 18.36 -23.96
CA VAL A 305 -16.05 18.12 -24.21
C VAL A 305 -15.41 19.36 -24.85
N ALA A 306 -16.04 19.92 -25.89
CA ALA A 306 -15.52 21.09 -26.60
C ALA A 306 -15.38 22.32 -25.69
N ARG A 307 -16.32 22.52 -24.75
CA ARG A 307 -16.33 23.63 -23.80
C ARG A 307 -15.57 23.34 -22.49
N LYS A 308 -15.13 22.09 -22.30
CA LYS A 308 -14.58 21.59 -21.02
C LYS A 308 -15.52 21.86 -19.84
N GLU A 309 -16.81 21.62 -20.07
CA GLU A 309 -17.85 21.87 -19.08
C GLU A 309 -17.69 20.91 -17.88
N PRO A 310 -17.56 21.42 -16.64
CA PRO A 310 -17.46 20.58 -15.47
C PRO A 310 -18.83 20.01 -15.06
N GLY A 311 -18.86 18.79 -14.52
CA GLY A 311 -20.04 18.25 -13.84
C GLY A 311 -21.15 17.71 -14.74
N VAL A 312 -20.83 17.31 -15.98
CA VAL A 312 -21.80 16.67 -16.88
C VAL A 312 -21.99 15.21 -16.47
N ASN A 313 -23.17 14.89 -15.96
CA ASN A 313 -23.57 13.54 -15.56
C ASN A 313 -24.88 13.17 -16.26
N VAL A 314 -24.96 11.97 -16.80
CA VAL A 314 -26.14 11.44 -17.49
C VAL A 314 -26.61 10.20 -16.75
N LEU A 315 -27.89 10.17 -16.40
CA LEU A 315 -28.55 9.00 -15.83
C LEU A 315 -29.43 8.36 -16.91
N LEU A 316 -29.08 7.14 -17.34
CA LEU A 316 -29.93 6.35 -18.22
C LEU A 316 -30.78 5.41 -17.38
N TYR A 317 -32.07 5.35 -17.65
CA TYR A 317 -33.01 4.57 -16.88
C TYR A 317 -34.09 3.93 -17.73
N GLY A 318 -34.81 3.01 -17.13
CA GLY A 318 -35.90 2.28 -17.75
C GLY A 318 -35.83 0.79 -17.44
N PRO A 319 -36.79 0.01 -17.94
CA PRO A 319 -36.90 -1.42 -17.65
C PRO A 319 -35.61 -2.22 -17.94
N PRO A 320 -35.38 -3.35 -17.24
CA PRO A 320 -34.26 -4.23 -17.57
C PRO A 320 -34.41 -4.77 -18.99
N GLY A 321 -33.29 -4.90 -19.71
CA GLY A 321 -33.28 -5.42 -21.08
C GLY A 321 -33.56 -4.42 -22.21
N THR A 322 -33.74 -3.12 -21.91
CA THR A 322 -33.94 -2.07 -22.95
C THR A 322 -32.64 -1.60 -23.63
N GLY A 323 -31.50 -2.22 -23.32
CA GLY A 323 -30.21 -1.90 -23.96
C GLY A 323 -29.48 -0.67 -23.41
N LYS A 324 -29.80 -0.19 -22.20
CA LYS A 324 -29.18 1.00 -21.57
C LYS A 324 -27.65 1.01 -21.61
N THR A 325 -27.01 -0.09 -21.19
CA THR A 325 -25.55 -0.25 -21.20
C THR A 325 -24.98 -0.13 -22.61
N GLU A 326 -25.68 -0.70 -23.59
CA GLU A 326 -25.24 -0.68 -24.99
C GLU A 326 -25.47 0.71 -25.62
N LEU A 327 -26.58 1.38 -25.30
CA LEU A 327 -26.83 2.76 -25.70
C LEU A 327 -25.74 3.70 -25.18
N ALA A 328 -25.29 3.52 -23.93
CA ALA A 328 -24.19 4.30 -23.37
C ALA A 328 -22.88 4.13 -24.17
N ARG A 329 -22.57 2.90 -24.61
CA ARG A 329 -21.42 2.62 -25.48
C ARG A 329 -21.54 3.31 -26.83
N VAL A 330 -22.69 3.18 -27.48
CA VAL A 330 -22.96 3.78 -28.79
C VAL A 330 -22.88 5.31 -28.74
N VAL A 331 -23.51 5.92 -27.73
CA VAL A 331 -23.48 7.38 -27.52
C VAL A 331 -22.07 7.89 -27.26
N ALA A 332 -21.30 7.21 -26.40
CA ALA A 332 -19.91 7.59 -26.13
C ALA A 332 -19.04 7.49 -27.40
N GLN A 333 -19.17 6.38 -28.15
CA GLN A 333 -18.45 6.17 -29.40
C GLN A 333 -18.83 7.22 -30.46
N ALA A 334 -20.11 7.53 -30.61
CA ALA A 334 -20.59 8.56 -31.53
C ALA A 334 -20.15 9.97 -31.09
N ALA A 335 -20.02 10.23 -29.79
CA ALA A 335 -19.49 11.49 -29.25
C ALA A 335 -17.95 11.60 -29.39
N GLY A 336 -17.25 10.53 -29.75
CA GLY A 336 -15.79 10.49 -29.84
C GLY A 336 -15.11 10.40 -28.47
N LEU A 337 -15.75 9.71 -27.53
CA LEU A 337 -15.27 9.50 -26.17
C LEU A 337 -14.73 8.08 -25.98
N ASP A 338 -13.62 7.95 -25.26
CA ASP A 338 -13.13 6.70 -24.71
C ASP A 338 -13.96 6.35 -23.47
N LEU A 339 -14.75 5.30 -23.56
CA LEU A 339 -15.62 4.86 -22.47
C LEU A 339 -14.88 3.89 -21.54
N PHE A 340 -14.93 4.18 -20.24
CA PHE A 340 -14.43 3.32 -19.17
C PHE A 340 -15.60 2.85 -18.32
N GLU A 341 -15.59 1.60 -17.91
CA GLU A 341 -16.56 0.98 -17.00
C GLU A 341 -15.95 0.84 -15.60
N VAL A 342 -16.77 1.08 -14.58
CA VAL A 342 -16.41 0.76 -13.18
C VAL A 342 -16.65 -0.73 -12.94
N GLU A 343 -15.66 -1.42 -12.37
CA GLU A 343 -15.76 -2.86 -12.12
C GLU A 343 -17.00 -3.21 -11.26
N TYR A 344 -17.70 -4.26 -11.68
CA TYR A 344 -18.83 -4.86 -10.95
C TYR A 344 -18.39 -6.05 -10.10
N ALA A 345 -17.33 -6.73 -10.51
CA ALA A 345 -16.79 -7.93 -9.88
C ALA A 345 -15.28 -7.82 -9.72
N ASP A 346 -14.74 -8.47 -8.70
CA ASP A 346 -13.29 -8.62 -8.55
C ASP A 346 -12.71 -9.56 -9.62
N ARG A 347 -11.38 -9.71 -9.63
CA ARG A 347 -10.67 -10.55 -10.60
C ARG A 347 -11.03 -12.04 -10.52
N ASP A 348 -11.57 -12.47 -9.39
CA ASP A 348 -11.99 -13.84 -9.14
C ASP A 348 -13.47 -14.07 -9.51
N GLY A 349 -14.13 -13.02 -10.02
CA GLY A 349 -15.52 -13.06 -10.48
C GLY A 349 -16.55 -12.86 -9.36
N ASN A 350 -16.13 -12.51 -8.14
CA ASN A 350 -17.07 -12.22 -7.06
C ASN A 350 -17.61 -10.80 -7.20
N SER A 351 -18.93 -10.63 -7.02
CA SER A 351 -19.56 -9.30 -7.03
C SER A 351 -18.94 -8.40 -5.96
N LEU A 352 -18.59 -7.17 -6.34
CA LEU A 352 -18.10 -6.16 -5.42
C LEU A 352 -19.25 -5.63 -4.56
N SER A 353 -18.96 -5.34 -3.29
CA SER A 353 -19.92 -4.67 -2.42
C SER A 353 -20.23 -3.25 -2.93
N GLY A 354 -21.43 -2.71 -2.64
CA GLY A 354 -21.78 -1.34 -3.04
C GLY A 354 -20.75 -0.28 -2.59
N ARG A 355 -20.15 -0.47 -1.40
CA ARG A 355 -19.06 0.38 -0.90
C ARG A 355 -17.80 0.29 -1.76
N ASP A 356 -17.43 -0.91 -2.21
CA ASP A 356 -16.23 -1.12 -3.04
C ASP A 356 -16.44 -0.64 -4.48
N ARG A 357 -17.66 -0.78 -5.01
CA ARG A 357 -18.02 -0.20 -6.31
C ARG A 357 -17.97 1.33 -6.26
N TYR A 358 -18.48 1.95 -5.19
CA TYR A 358 -18.38 3.40 -4.98
C TYR A 358 -16.92 3.88 -4.90
N ARG A 359 -16.05 3.15 -4.17
CA ARG A 359 -14.61 3.44 -4.13
C ARG A 359 -13.98 3.36 -5.51
N SER A 360 -14.30 2.31 -6.27
CA SER A 360 -13.79 2.11 -7.64
C SER A 360 -14.21 3.27 -8.56
N LEU A 361 -15.44 3.78 -8.41
CA LEU A 361 -15.89 5.00 -9.09
C LEU A 361 -15.04 6.21 -8.70
N GLN A 362 -14.80 6.44 -7.40
CA GLN A 362 -14.00 7.57 -6.94
C GLN A 362 -12.56 7.50 -7.46
N ILE A 363 -11.96 6.32 -7.44
CA ILE A 363 -10.62 6.07 -7.98
C ILE A 363 -10.59 6.38 -9.49
N ALA A 364 -11.53 5.82 -10.25
CA ALA A 364 -11.64 6.01 -11.70
C ALA A 364 -11.84 7.49 -12.07
N GLN A 365 -12.70 8.23 -11.33
CA GLN A 365 -12.89 9.66 -11.52
C GLN A 365 -11.58 10.45 -11.33
N VAL A 366 -10.79 10.11 -10.30
CA VAL A 366 -9.50 10.79 -10.08
C VAL A 366 -8.52 10.46 -11.20
N PHE A 367 -8.44 9.19 -11.63
CA PHE A 367 -7.57 8.78 -12.74
C PHE A 367 -7.94 9.46 -14.07
N LEU A 368 -9.23 9.62 -14.35
CA LEU A 368 -9.71 10.23 -15.59
C LEU A 368 -9.76 11.77 -15.54
N LYS A 369 -9.48 12.41 -14.39
CA LYS A 369 -9.58 13.87 -14.17
C LYS A 369 -8.70 14.74 -15.08
N GLY A 370 -7.80 14.16 -15.86
CA GLY A 370 -6.99 14.87 -16.88
C GLY A 370 -7.15 14.34 -18.30
N SER A 371 -8.00 13.34 -18.52
CA SER A 371 -8.20 12.74 -19.85
C SER A 371 -9.16 13.61 -20.66
N ALA A 372 -8.72 14.07 -21.85
CA ALA A 372 -9.47 15.06 -22.63
C ALA A 372 -10.78 14.54 -23.24
N GLN A 373 -10.89 13.22 -23.45
CA GLN A 373 -12.01 12.59 -24.15
C GLN A 373 -12.48 11.31 -23.45
N ALA A 374 -12.49 11.29 -22.12
CA ALA A 374 -12.91 10.11 -21.36
C ALA A 374 -14.35 10.24 -20.85
N ALA A 375 -15.10 9.13 -20.90
CA ALA A 375 -16.38 8.95 -20.26
C ALA A 375 -16.32 7.79 -19.27
N LEU A 376 -17.05 7.88 -18.15
CA LEU A 376 -17.11 6.83 -17.14
C LEU A 376 -18.54 6.31 -17.01
N LEU A 377 -18.72 5.03 -17.31
CA LEU A 377 -19.97 4.30 -17.15
C LEU A 377 -19.98 3.60 -15.79
N PHE A 378 -20.97 3.96 -14.97
CA PHE A 378 -21.31 3.25 -13.76
C PHE A 378 -22.63 2.51 -14.00
N ASP A 379 -22.54 1.24 -14.38
CA ASP A 379 -23.74 0.41 -14.60
C ASP A 379 -24.38 0.00 -13.27
N GLU A 380 -25.67 -0.30 -13.23
CA GLU A 380 -26.38 -0.76 -12.01
C GLU A 380 -26.06 0.11 -10.77
N VAL A 381 -26.27 1.43 -10.88
CA VAL A 381 -25.95 2.41 -9.83
C VAL A 381 -26.78 2.22 -8.56
N GLU A 382 -27.96 1.63 -8.70
CA GLU A 382 -28.87 1.28 -7.61
C GLU A 382 -28.23 0.38 -6.55
N ASP A 383 -27.27 -0.47 -6.92
CA ASP A 383 -26.59 -1.40 -6.00
C ASP A 383 -25.71 -0.67 -4.97
N VAL A 384 -25.41 0.61 -5.20
CA VAL A 384 -24.57 1.43 -4.31
C VAL A 384 -25.39 2.29 -3.36
N PHE A 385 -26.62 2.64 -3.73
CA PHE A 385 -27.44 3.49 -2.89
C PHE A 385 -27.95 2.71 -1.66
N PRO A 386 -27.84 3.27 -0.45
CA PRO A 386 -28.43 2.64 0.72
C PRO A 386 -29.94 2.52 0.52
N PRO A 387 -30.58 1.44 1.02
CA PRO A 387 -32.03 1.33 0.99
C PRO A 387 -32.62 2.57 1.69
N ILE A 388 -33.52 3.26 1.00
CA ILE A 388 -34.18 4.46 1.52
C ILE A 388 -34.89 4.08 2.82
N SER A 389 -34.70 4.88 3.89
CA SER A 389 -35.41 4.63 5.14
C SER A 389 -36.91 4.60 4.89
N THR A 390 -37.62 3.74 5.60
CA THR A 390 -39.09 3.59 5.49
C THR A 390 -39.80 4.94 5.64
N GLU A 391 -39.24 5.86 6.41
CA GLU A 391 -39.73 7.22 6.63
C GLU A 391 -39.57 8.11 5.39
N ALA A 392 -38.44 8.07 4.70
CA ALA A 392 -38.25 8.80 3.45
C ALA A 392 -39.11 8.20 2.32
N ALA A 393 -39.28 6.88 2.29
CA ALA A 393 -40.22 6.21 1.39
C ALA A 393 -41.69 6.61 1.66
N GLN A 394 -42.07 6.76 2.94
CA GLN A 394 -43.41 7.23 3.33
C GLN A 394 -43.63 8.72 3.03
N PHE A 395 -42.62 9.56 3.20
CA PHE A 395 -42.68 10.98 2.84
C PHE A 395 -42.84 11.18 1.33
N MET A 396 -42.17 10.35 0.52
CA MET A 396 -42.28 10.39 -0.94
C MET A 396 -43.60 9.78 -1.44
N ALA A 397 -44.09 8.69 -0.84
CA ALA A 397 -45.41 8.13 -1.15
C ALA A 397 -46.57 9.11 -0.89
N ARG A 398 -46.40 10.03 0.09
CA ARG A 398 -47.36 11.11 0.33
C ARG A 398 -47.31 12.23 -0.71
N ALA A 399 -46.20 12.40 -1.43
CA ALA A 399 -46.06 13.42 -2.47
C ALA A 399 -46.77 13.04 -3.78
N ASP A 400 -46.85 11.74 -4.10
CA ASP A 400 -47.36 11.24 -5.40
C ASP A 400 -48.80 10.67 -5.38
N GLN A 401 -49.60 10.87 -4.32
CA GLN A 401 -50.98 10.34 -4.21
C GLN A 401 -51.14 8.85 -4.60
N VAL A 402 -50.12 8.03 -4.43
CA VAL A 402 -50.18 6.56 -4.64
C VAL A 402 -50.36 5.87 -3.29
N PRO A 403 -51.21 4.81 -3.17
CA PRO A 403 -51.42 4.15 -1.90
C PRO A 403 -50.12 3.48 -1.43
N SER A 404 -49.72 3.76 -0.19
CA SER A 404 -48.53 3.20 0.45
C SER A 404 -48.60 1.67 0.53
N PRO A 405 -47.56 0.92 0.09
CA PRO A 405 -47.51 -0.53 0.27
C PRO A 405 -47.29 -0.89 1.75
N PRO A 406 -47.73 -2.09 2.19
CA PRO A 406 -47.61 -2.51 3.58
C PRO A 406 -46.14 -2.75 3.93
N SER A 407 -45.82 -2.47 5.19
CA SER A 407 -44.50 -2.52 5.83
C SER A 407 -43.60 -3.68 5.35
N GLY A 408 -42.66 -3.36 4.47
CA GLY A 408 -41.56 -4.20 4.04
C GLY A 408 -40.52 -3.34 3.33
N SER A 409 -39.23 -3.67 3.50
CA SER A 409 -38.14 -2.98 2.82
C SER A 409 -38.33 -3.09 1.31
N VAL A 410 -38.57 -1.94 0.66
CA VAL A 410 -38.73 -1.90 -0.79
C VAL A 410 -37.35 -2.12 -1.39
N SER A 411 -37.17 -3.26 -2.05
CA SER A 411 -35.98 -3.57 -2.85
C SER A 411 -35.73 -2.43 -3.84
N GLY A 412 -34.48 -1.95 -3.92
CA GLY A 412 -34.08 -0.82 -4.78
C GLY A 412 -34.48 -0.97 -6.25
N LYS A 413 -34.69 -2.22 -6.71
CA LYS A 413 -35.16 -2.56 -8.06
C LYS A 413 -36.58 -2.08 -8.39
N ALA A 414 -37.44 -1.89 -7.38
CA ALA A 414 -38.81 -1.42 -7.60
C ALA A 414 -38.92 0.11 -7.69
N TRP A 415 -37.97 0.84 -7.09
CA TRP A 415 -38.00 2.30 -6.98
C TRP A 415 -37.44 3.01 -8.22
N VAL A 416 -36.42 2.45 -8.88
CA VAL A 416 -35.85 3.01 -10.12
C VAL A 416 -36.88 3.10 -11.25
N ASN A 417 -37.91 2.25 -11.25
CA ASN A 417 -38.96 2.26 -12.28
C ASN A 417 -40.04 3.35 -12.08
N GLN A 418 -39.99 4.15 -11.01
CA GLN A 418 -41.06 5.11 -10.67
C GLN A 418 -40.65 6.58 -10.63
N ILE A 419 -39.36 6.92 -10.55
CA ILE A 419 -38.88 8.30 -10.36
C ILE A 419 -38.24 8.90 -11.61
N LEU A 420 -38.11 8.10 -12.64
CA LEU A 420 -37.64 8.53 -13.92
C LEU A 420 -38.73 8.20 -14.93
#